data_AF-A0AA42CHL2-F1
#
_entry.id   AF-A0AA42CHL2-F1
#
_cell.length_a   1.000
_cell.length_b   1.000
_cell.length_c   1.000
_cell.angle_alpha   90.00
_cell.angle_beta   90.00
_cell.angle_gamma   90.00
#
_symmetry.space_group_name_H-M   'P 1'
#
loop_
_entity.id
_entity.type
_entity.pdbx_description
1 polymer ?
#
loop_
_entity_poly.entity_id
_entity_poly.type
_entity_poly.pdbx_seq_one_letter_code
_entity_poly.pdbx_strand_id
1 'polypeptide(L)'
;MQDGDVGALLRESMMVVLKLGGPPLATALAVGLVMSLVQAVTQINEQTLAFVPKVLAICGALLVMGPFMLITLTDFAHVVFDRMVVVGGQ
;
A
#
# COMPACT_ATOMS: atom_id res chain seq x y z
N MET A 1 -4.18 -12.28 27.87
CA MET A 1 -4.64 -11.48 26.71
C MET A 1 -5.95 -10.82 27.10
N GLN A 2 -5.94 -9.53 27.42
CA GLN A 2 -7.17 -8.75 27.53
C GLN A 2 -7.66 -8.42 26.12
N ASP A 3 -8.97 -8.45 25.87
CA ASP A 3 -9.56 -8.14 24.55
C ASP A 3 -9.14 -6.75 24.01
N GLY A 4 -8.72 -5.84 24.89
CA GLY A 4 -8.19 -4.52 24.54
C GLY A 4 -6.84 -4.53 23.79
N ASP A 5 -5.95 -5.49 24.08
CA ASP A 5 -4.65 -5.58 23.40
C ASP A 5 -4.80 -6.02 21.95
N VAL A 6 -5.71 -6.97 21.70
CA VAL A 6 -6.00 -7.47 20.36
C VAL A 6 -6.61 -6.35 19.51
N GLY A 7 -7.53 -5.56 20.07
CA GLY A 7 -8.12 -4.41 19.38
C GLY A 7 -7.09 -3.34 19.00
N ALA A 8 -6.12 -3.06 19.88
CA ALA A 8 -5.06 -2.10 19.60
C ALA A 8 -4.13 -2.59 18.46
N LEU A 9 -3.73 -3.86 18.49
CA LEU A 9 -2.93 -4.49 17.43
C LEU A 9 -3.64 -4.48 16.08
N LEU A 10 -4.95 -4.77 16.05
CA LEU A 10 -5.75 -4.68 14.82
C LEU A 10 -5.77 -3.26 14.26
N ARG A 11 -6.00 -2.26 15.11
CA ARG A 11 -6.01 -0.85 14.70
C ARG A 11 -4.67 -0.41 14.11
N GLU A 12 -3.57 -0.83 14.71
CA GLU A 12 -2.22 -0.52 14.23
C GLU A 12 -1.92 -1.24 12.90
N SER A 13 -2.30 -2.52 12.79
CA SER A 13 -2.20 -3.29 11.55
C SER A 13 -2.94 -2.61 10.39
N MET A 14 -4.17 -2.13 10.62
CA MET A 14 -4.94 -1.42 9.60
C MET A 14 -4.26 -0.12 9.15
N MET A 15 -3.64 0.62 10.07
CA MET A 15 -2.90 1.83 9.71
C MET A 15 -1.67 1.53 8.87
N VAL A 16 -0.95 0.44 9.18
CA VAL A 16 0.21 0.01 8.39
C VAL A 16 -0.24 -0.38 6.98
N VAL A 17 -1.31 -1.17 6.84
CA VAL A 17 -1.88 -1.51 5.53
C VAL A 17 -2.27 -0.25 4.75
N LEU A 18 -2.89 0.74 5.41
CA LEU A 18 -3.27 1.99 4.76
C LEU A 18 -2.04 2.81 4.31
N LYS A 19 -0.97 2.85 5.13
CA LYS A 19 0.29 3.55 4.78
C LYS A 19 1.03 2.86 3.63
N LEU A 20 1.05 1.54 3.59
CA LEU A 20 1.68 0.76 2.53
C LEU A 20 0.85 0.80 1.23
N GLY A 21 -0.46 0.62 1.32
CA GLY A 21 -1.35 0.55 0.16
C GLY A 21 -1.79 1.91 -0.39
N GLY A 22 -1.92 2.93 0.47
CA GLY A 22 -2.45 4.24 0.09
C GLY A 22 -1.71 4.89 -1.08
N PRO A 23 -0.37 5.00 -1.03
CA PRO A 23 0.38 5.65 -2.11
C PRO A 23 0.36 4.95 -3.49
N PRO A 24 0.56 3.62 -3.61
CA PRO A 24 0.44 2.95 -4.89
C PRO A 24 -1.01 2.98 -5.40
N LEU A 25 -2.02 2.90 -4.52
CA LEU A 25 -3.43 3.03 -4.91
C LEU A 25 -3.75 4.44 -5.41
N ALA A 26 -3.28 5.48 -4.74
CA ALA A 26 -3.45 6.87 -5.17
C ALA A 26 -2.80 7.11 -6.53
N THR A 27 -1.61 6.56 -6.75
CA THR A 27 -0.91 6.62 -8.05
C THR A 27 -1.71 5.90 -9.13
N ALA A 28 -2.19 4.68 -8.84
CA ALA A 28 -2.99 3.89 -9.77
C ALA A 28 -4.32 4.58 -10.14
N LEU A 29 -4.94 5.27 -9.18
CA LEU A 29 -6.15 6.07 -9.39
C LEU A 29 -5.86 7.28 -10.27
N ALA A 30 -4.85 8.08 -9.95
CA ALA A 30 -4.50 9.28 -10.71
C ALA A 30 -4.17 8.94 -12.17
N VAL A 31 -3.31 7.94 -12.39
CA VAL A 31 -2.91 7.53 -13.74
C VAL A 31 -4.05 6.82 -14.48
N GLY A 32 -4.87 6.03 -13.77
CA GLY A 32 -6.07 5.44 -14.34
C GLY A 32 -7.07 6.48 -14.83
N LEU A 33 -7.28 7.55 -14.05
CA LEU A 33 -8.14 8.67 -14.43
C LEU A 33 -7.60 9.40 -15.67
N VAL A 34 -6.32 9.77 -15.66
CA VAL A 34 -5.69 10.44 -16.81
C VAL A 34 -5.79 9.60 -18.07
N MET A 35 -5.50 8.30 -17.97
CA MET A 35 -5.61 7.38 -19.11
C MET A 35 -7.06 7.22 -19.60
N SER A 36 -8.04 7.14 -18.68
CA SER A 36 -9.45 7.07 -19.09
C SER A 36 -9.91 8.30 -19.87
N LEU A 37 -9.39 9.48 -19.52
CA LEU A 37 -9.67 10.73 -20.24
C LEU A 37 -9.03 10.72 -21.63
N VAL A 38 -7.77 10.30 -21.74
CA VAL A 38 -7.05 10.19 -23.02
C VAL A 38 -7.75 9.21 -23.96
N GLN A 39 -8.17 8.05 -23.44
CA GLN A 39 -8.93 7.07 -24.21
C GLN A 39 -10.28 7.62 -24.70
N ALA A 40 -10.98 8.40 -23.85
CA ALA A 40 -12.25 9.00 -24.21
C ALA A 40 -12.12 10.09 -25.29
N VAL A 41 -11.12 10.97 -25.17
CA VAL A 41 -10.90 12.10 -26.10
C VAL A 41 -10.39 11.63 -27.46
N THR A 42 -9.56 10.58 -27.50
CA THR A 42 -8.98 10.06 -28.75
C THR A 42 -9.82 8.98 -29.43
N GLN A 43 -10.88 8.51 -28.77
CA GLN A 43 -11.70 7.36 -29.20
C GLN A 43 -10.92 6.05 -29.40
N ILE A 44 -9.72 5.91 -28.84
CA ILE A 44 -8.90 4.69 -28.91
C ILE A 44 -9.24 3.81 -27.69
N ASN A 45 -9.92 2.68 -27.93
CA ASN A 45 -10.24 1.68 -26.89
C ASN A 45 -9.36 0.42 -27.02
N GLU A 46 -8.05 0.64 -27.19
CA GLU A 46 -7.05 -0.43 -27.20
C GLU A 46 -6.65 -0.75 -25.74
N GLN A 47 -7.10 -1.90 -25.22
CA GLN A 47 -6.89 -2.28 -23.81
C GLN A 47 -5.39 -2.33 -23.42
N THR A 48 -4.52 -2.72 -24.34
CA THR A 48 -3.07 -2.79 -24.14
C THR A 48 -2.42 -1.41 -23.96
N LEU A 49 -2.94 -0.38 -24.64
CA LEU A 49 -2.34 0.96 -24.63
C LEU A 49 -2.57 1.71 -23.32
N ALA A 50 -3.68 1.44 -22.61
CA ALA A 50 -3.88 1.93 -21.25
C ALA A 50 -3.15 1.11 -20.18
N PHE A 51 -2.85 -0.16 -20.46
CA PHE A 51 -2.22 -1.04 -19.47
C PHE A 51 -0.77 -0.66 -19.20
N VAL A 52 0.03 -0.42 -20.25
CA VAL A 52 1.48 -0.17 -20.13
C VAL A 52 1.80 1.09 -19.30
N PRO A 53 1.23 2.27 -19.58
CA PRO A 53 1.53 3.49 -18.81
C PRO A 53 1.12 3.36 -17.34
N LYS A 54 0.02 2.66 -17.07
CA LYS A 54 -0.47 2.42 -15.71
C LYS A 54 0.49 1.55 -14.91
N VAL A 55 1.00 0.46 -15.50
CA VAL A 55 1.99 -0.41 -14.85
C VAL A 55 3.28 0.34 -14.57
N LEU A 56 3.80 1.09 -15.54
CA LEU A 56 5.04 1.87 -15.36
C LEU A 56 4.91 2.90 -14.23
N ALA A 57 3.75 3.56 -14.11
CA ALA A 57 3.52 4.49 -13.03
C ALA A 57 3.48 3.81 -11.65
N ILE A 58 2.81 2.66 -11.54
CA ILE A 58 2.76 1.89 -10.27
C ILE A 58 4.16 1.40 -9.91
N CYS A 59 4.91 0.84 -10.88
CA CYS A 59 6.30 0.44 -10.67
C CYS A 59 7.17 1.62 -10.23
N GLY A 60 7.03 2.78 -10.87
CA GLY A 60 7.74 4.00 -10.48
C GLY A 60 7.42 4.43 -9.05
N ALA A 61 6.15 4.44 -8.67
CA ALA A 61 5.73 4.76 -7.30
C ALA A 61 6.29 3.74 -6.28
N LEU A 62 6.27 2.45 -6.60
CA LEU A 62 6.85 1.42 -5.74
C LEU A 62 8.37 1.55 -5.61
N LEU A 63 9.09 1.93 -6.67
CA LEU A 63 10.53 2.16 -6.59
C LEU A 63 10.88 3.36 -5.71
N VAL A 64 10.15 4.47 -5.87
CA VAL A 64 10.37 5.68 -5.06
C VAL A 64 9.98 5.47 -3.60
N MET A 65 8.89 4.74 -3.35
CA MET A 65 8.35 4.54 -2.01
C MET A 65 8.81 3.24 -1.34
N GLY A 66 9.55 2.40 -2.06
CA GLY A 66 10.07 1.12 -1.56
C GLY A 66 10.81 1.24 -0.23
N PRO A 67 11.78 2.17 -0.07
CA PRO A 67 12.49 2.36 1.19
C PRO A 67 11.54 2.70 2.35
N PHE A 68 10.58 3.61 2.12
CA PHE A 68 9.58 4.00 3.11
C PHE A 68 8.67 2.82 3.52
N MET A 69 8.22 2.02 2.56
CA MET A 69 7.40 0.85 2.82
C MET A 69 8.15 -0.22 3.61
N LEU A 70 9.43 -0.44 3.29
CA LEU A 70 10.28 -1.36 4.03
C LEU A 70 10.46 -0.93 5.48
N ILE A 71 10.80 0.35 5.73
CA ILE A 71 10.93 0.88 7.10
C ILE A 71 9.62 0.69 7.88
N THR A 72 8.49 1.07 7.29
CA THR A 72 7.18 0.96 7.94
C THR A 72 6.84 -0.50 8.29
N LEU A 73 7.17 -1.45 7.40
CA LEU A 73 6.91 -2.86 7.62
C LEU A 73 7.84 -3.45 8.70
N THR A 74 9.12 -3.08 8.69
CA THR A 74 10.09 -3.52 9.70
C THR A 74 9.75 -2.98 11.08
N ASP A 75 9.37 -1.70 11.18
CA ASP A 75 8.92 -1.10 12.44
C ASP A 75 7.70 -1.84 13.01
N PHE A 76 6.71 -2.14 12.16
CA PHE A 76 5.55 -2.92 12.56
C PHE A 76 5.93 -4.35 13.00
N ALA A 77 6.85 -5.00 12.28
CA ALA A 77 7.33 -6.33 12.66
C ALA A 77 7.97 -6.31 14.05
N HIS A 78 8.80 -5.31 14.37
CA HIS A 78 9.38 -5.16 15.70
C HIS A 78 8.33 -5.01 16.78
N VAL A 79 7.29 -4.18 16.56
CA VAL A 79 6.17 -4.03 17.51
C VAL A 79 5.50 -5.38 17.78
N VAL A 80 5.23 -6.16 16.73
CA VAL A 80 4.58 -7.47 16.89
C VAL A 80 5.49 -8.47 17.63
N PHE A 81 6.78 -8.53 17.30
CA PHE A 81 7.72 -9.42 17.98
C PHE A 81 7.93 -9.05 19.46
N ASP A 82 8.04 -7.77 19.78
CA ASP A 82 8.19 -7.30 21.16
C ASP A 82 6.96 -7.67 22.01
N ARG A 83 5.75 -7.51 21.44
CA ARG A 83 4.50 -7.94 22.06
C ARG A 83 4.44 -9.46 22.26
N MET A 84 4.95 -10.25 21.31
CA MET A 84 5.02 -11.73 21.46
C MET A 84 5.97 -12.17 22.58
N VAL A 85 7.15 -11.54 22.70
CA VAL A 85 8.13 -11.86 23.76
C VAL A 85 7.57 -11.55 25.14
N VAL A 86 6.90 -10.40 25.29
CA VAL A 86 6.25 -10.01 26.56
C VAL A 86 5.16 -11.01 26.98
N VAL A 87 4.42 -11.58 26.03
CA VAL A 87 3.38 -12.58 26.30
C VAL A 87 3.97 -13.96 26.64
N GLY A 88 5.08 -14.36 26.01
CA GLY A 88 5.73 -15.66 26.25
C GLY A 88 6.61 -15.73 27.50
N GLY A 89 6.91 -14.58 28.12
CA GLY A 89 7.67 -14.47 29.38
C GLY A 89 6.80 -14.45 30.65
N GLN A 90 5.50 -14.68 30.53
CA GLN A 90 4.52 -14.85 31.61
C GLN A 90 4.06 -16.31 31.66
#